data_AF-A0A2R7QZF7-F1
#
_entry.id   AF-A0A2R7QZF7-F1
#
_cell.length_a   1.000
_cell.length_b   1.000
_cell.length_c   1.000
_cell.angle_alpha   90.00
_cell.angle_beta   90.00
_cell.angle_gamma   90.00
#
_symmetry.space_group_name_H-M   'P 1'
#
loop_
_entity.id
_entity.type
_entity.pdbx_description
1 polymer ?
#
loop_
_entity_poly.entity_id
_entity_poly.type
_entity_poly.pdbx_seq_one_letter_code
_entity_poly.pdbx_strand_id
1 'polypeptide(L)'
;PARRYVLSSQGQSSLGNDYLDIASLALRQLQAVAGDEAVRQFAVDRFSEMEARYAPEIEQAGPDITARARALSAALSRDGFVASAAEIPAKAPLPAALSSVQLCQGHCPIQQLAAQFPVFCDVETEVFARLVGVDVRRLSTLARGGHVCTTHIPTGRLAAGGSHVPRTATASLVEVNNHQQERP
;
A
#
# COMPACT_ATOMS: atom_id res chain seq x y z
N PRO A 1 -32.74 -36.91 -8.91
CA PRO A 1 -31.65 -36.07 -8.33
C PRO A 1 -31.57 -34.70 -9.04
N ALA A 2 -31.71 -33.60 -8.29
CA ALA A 2 -31.56 -32.26 -8.85
C ALA A 2 -30.08 -31.95 -9.10
N ARG A 3 -29.73 -31.60 -10.35
CA ARG A 3 -28.37 -31.17 -10.71
C ARG A 3 -28.28 -29.66 -10.55
N ARG A 4 -27.37 -29.18 -9.69
CA ARG A 4 -27.00 -27.76 -9.62
C ARG A 4 -25.86 -27.53 -10.61
N TYR A 5 -26.04 -26.54 -11.47
CA TYR A 5 -25.02 -26.06 -12.39
C TYR A 5 -24.60 -24.68 -11.90
N VAL A 6 -23.29 -24.48 -11.75
CA VAL A 6 -22.68 -23.16 -11.56
C VAL A 6 -21.96 -22.87 -12.87
N LEU A 7 -22.13 -21.65 -13.36
CA LEU A 7 -21.44 -21.22 -14.56
C LEU A 7 -19.91 -21.33 -14.35
N SER A 8 -19.20 -21.74 -15.39
CA SER A 8 -17.74 -21.82 -15.32
C SER A 8 -17.17 -20.42 -15.16
N SER A 9 -15.98 -20.30 -14.57
CA SER A 9 -15.23 -19.04 -14.49
C SER A 9 -15.10 -18.33 -15.84
N GLN A 10 -15.05 -19.09 -16.95
CA GLN A 10 -15.01 -18.60 -18.32
C GLN A 10 -16.38 -18.11 -18.84
N GLY A 11 -17.49 -18.65 -18.34
CA GLY A 11 -18.85 -18.18 -18.61
C GLY A 11 -19.23 -16.94 -17.81
N GLN A 12 -18.65 -16.75 -16.62
CA GLN A 12 -18.83 -15.53 -15.82
C GLN A 12 -18.20 -14.31 -16.48
N SER A 13 -16.99 -14.45 -17.02
CA SER A 13 -16.26 -13.36 -17.68
C SER A 13 -16.87 -12.94 -19.02
N SER A 14 -17.56 -13.84 -19.74
CA SER A 14 -18.32 -13.48 -20.95
C SER A 14 -19.68 -12.84 -20.65
N LEU A 15 -20.18 -12.95 -19.41
CA LEU A 15 -21.49 -12.44 -18.98
C LEU A 15 -21.41 -11.16 -18.14
N GLY A 16 -20.20 -10.64 -17.91
CA GLY A 16 -19.96 -9.30 -17.33
C GLY A 16 -19.50 -9.32 -15.88
N ASN A 17 -18.33 -8.70 -15.64
CA ASN A 17 -17.90 -8.25 -14.31
C ASN A 17 -17.36 -6.83 -14.43
N ASP A 18 -18.15 -5.96 -15.06
CA ASP A 18 -17.76 -4.62 -15.51
C ASP A 18 -17.64 -3.62 -14.36
N TYR A 19 -17.74 -4.04 -13.10
CA TYR A 19 -17.67 -3.13 -11.94
C TYR A 19 -16.36 -2.35 -11.92
N LEU A 20 -15.25 -2.96 -12.32
CA LEU A 20 -13.97 -2.28 -12.40
C LEU A 20 -13.92 -1.28 -13.55
N ASP A 21 -14.57 -1.58 -14.68
CA ASP A 21 -14.65 -0.65 -15.81
C ASP A 21 -15.57 0.54 -15.48
N ILE A 22 -16.71 0.28 -14.85
CA ILE A 22 -17.62 1.30 -14.34
C ILE A 22 -16.93 2.17 -13.28
N ALA A 23 -16.22 1.56 -12.33
CA ALA A 23 -15.47 2.31 -11.31
C ALA A 23 -14.35 3.16 -11.94
N SER A 24 -13.62 2.60 -12.91
CA SER A 24 -12.57 3.33 -13.63
C SER A 24 -13.16 4.50 -14.41
N LEU A 25 -14.31 4.30 -15.08
CA LEU A 25 -15.01 5.36 -15.80
C LEU A 25 -15.51 6.45 -14.86
N ALA A 26 -16.09 6.06 -13.71
CA ALA A 26 -16.57 7.01 -12.70
C ALA A 26 -15.42 7.88 -12.15
N LEU A 27 -14.27 7.29 -11.84
CA LEU A 27 -13.10 8.04 -11.37
C LEU A 27 -12.53 8.97 -12.45
N ARG A 28 -12.49 8.54 -13.73
CA ARG A 28 -12.12 9.41 -14.85
C ARG A 28 -13.10 10.57 -15.00
N GLN A 29 -14.39 10.32 -14.86
CA GLN A 29 -15.41 11.37 -14.96
C GLN A 29 -15.31 12.35 -13.78
N LEU A 30 -15.05 11.85 -12.57
CA LEU A 30 -14.79 12.68 -11.39
C LEU A 30 -13.58 13.58 -11.62
N GLN A 31 -12.49 13.02 -12.14
CA GLN A 31 -11.28 13.77 -12.50
C GLN A 31 -11.57 14.84 -13.56
N ALA A 32 -12.35 14.51 -14.59
CA ALA A 32 -12.67 15.45 -15.66
C ALA A 32 -13.54 16.64 -15.19
N VAL A 33 -14.45 16.40 -14.25
CA VAL A 33 -15.42 17.41 -13.79
C VAL A 33 -14.88 18.23 -12.61
N ALA A 34 -14.13 17.60 -11.70
CA ALA A 34 -13.72 18.18 -10.42
C ALA A 34 -12.20 18.19 -10.18
N GLY A 35 -11.40 17.71 -11.14
CA GLY A 35 -9.94 17.73 -11.08
C GLY A 35 -9.32 16.58 -10.27
N ASP A 36 -7.99 16.55 -10.24
CA ASP A 36 -7.20 15.49 -9.60
C ASP A 36 -7.42 15.42 -8.08
N GLU A 37 -7.63 16.57 -7.44
CA GLU A 37 -7.86 16.63 -5.99
C GLU A 37 -9.16 15.93 -5.58
N ALA A 38 -10.18 15.91 -6.45
CA ALA A 38 -11.40 15.17 -6.17
C ALA A 38 -11.17 13.65 -6.13
N VAL A 39 -10.31 13.12 -7.01
CA VAL A 39 -9.89 11.71 -6.98
C VAL A 39 -9.05 11.43 -5.74
N ARG A 40 -8.17 12.37 -5.36
CA ARG A 40 -7.39 12.27 -4.12
C ARG A 40 -8.30 12.21 -2.90
N GLN A 41 -9.27 13.11 -2.79
CA GLN A 41 -10.21 13.13 -1.67
C GLN A 41 -11.03 11.84 -1.61
N PHE A 42 -11.48 11.32 -2.75
CA PHE A 42 -12.14 10.01 -2.80
C PHE A 42 -11.25 8.88 -2.25
N ALA A 43 -9.96 8.88 -2.62
CA ALA A 43 -9.01 7.91 -2.06
C ALA A 43 -8.82 8.09 -0.54
N VAL A 44 -8.73 9.33 -0.05
CA VAL A 44 -8.66 9.65 1.39
C VAL A 44 -9.87 9.09 2.12
N ASP A 45 -11.08 9.38 1.64
CA ASP A 45 -12.32 8.91 2.26
C ASP A 45 -12.36 7.38 2.30
N ARG A 46 -12.02 6.73 1.18
CA ARG A 46 -11.99 5.27 1.08
C ARG A 46 -11.01 4.60 2.05
N PHE A 47 -9.86 5.21 2.31
CA PHE A 47 -8.89 4.69 3.27
C PHE A 47 -9.12 5.17 4.70
N SER A 48 -9.88 6.24 4.93
CA SER A 48 -10.25 6.69 6.28
C SER A 48 -11.08 5.62 7.01
N GLU A 49 -11.98 4.95 6.29
CA GLU A 49 -12.75 3.82 6.82
C GLU A 49 -11.87 2.60 7.14
N MET A 50 -10.80 2.39 6.37
CA MET A 50 -9.80 1.36 6.65
C MET A 50 -9.00 1.72 7.91
N GLU A 51 -8.52 2.96 7.98
CA GLU A 51 -7.76 3.51 9.11
C GLU A 51 -8.56 3.40 10.42
N ALA A 52 -9.82 3.83 10.41
CA ALA A 52 -10.71 3.76 11.57
C ALA A 52 -10.92 2.31 12.07
N ARG A 53 -11.01 1.33 11.17
CA ARG A 53 -11.13 -0.08 11.53
C ARG A 53 -9.84 -0.65 12.11
N TYR A 54 -8.67 -0.20 11.62
CA TYR A 54 -7.38 -0.79 12.01
C TYR A 54 -6.78 -0.12 13.25
N ALA A 55 -7.05 1.17 13.47
CA ALA A 55 -6.44 1.96 14.53
C ALA A 55 -6.55 1.32 15.93
N PRO A 56 -7.71 0.80 16.39
CA PRO A 56 -7.82 0.24 17.74
C PRO A 56 -6.87 -0.93 18.01
N GLU A 57 -6.67 -1.80 17.02
CA GLU A 57 -5.81 -2.98 17.15
C GLU A 57 -4.32 -2.61 17.09
N ILE A 58 -3.98 -1.61 16.29
CA ILE A 58 -2.60 -1.13 16.16
C ILE A 58 -2.21 -0.30 17.40
N GLU A 59 -3.13 0.47 17.97
CA GLU A 59 -2.94 1.19 19.22
C GLU A 59 -2.73 0.25 20.41
N GLN A 60 -3.46 -0.87 20.46
CA GLN A 60 -3.27 -1.92 21.48
C GLN A 60 -1.86 -2.54 21.46
N ALA A 61 -1.15 -2.49 20.32
CA ALA A 61 0.23 -2.94 20.23
C ALA A 61 1.23 -2.02 20.95
N GLY A 62 0.80 -0.84 21.42
CA GLY A 62 1.62 0.09 22.19
C GLY A 62 2.58 0.92 21.33
N PRO A 63 3.68 1.43 21.93
CA PRO A 63 4.63 2.32 21.26
C PRO A 63 5.69 1.60 20.41
N ASP A 64 5.79 0.27 20.49
CA ASP A 64 6.76 -0.48 19.69
C ASP A 64 6.33 -0.53 18.21
N ILE A 65 7.13 0.11 17.35
CA ILE A 65 6.87 0.18 15.91
C ILE A 65 6.83 -1.21 15.27
N THR A 66 7.65 -2.15 15.75
CA THR A 66 7.65 -3.52 15.24
C THR A 66 6.32 -4.22 15.56
N ALA A 67 5.84 -4.10 16.81
CA ALA A 67 4.53 -4.62 17.20
C ALA A 67 3.38 -3.96 16.41
N ARG A 68 3.41 -2.63 16.21
CA ARG A 68 2.43 -1.92 15.38
C ARG A 68 2.43 -2.39 13.93
N ALA A 69 3.60 -2.60 13.33
CA ALA A 69 3.71 -3.11 11.96
C ALA A 69 3.17 -4.55 11.82
N ARG A 70 3.37 -5.39 12.84
CA ARG A 70 2.76 -6.74 12.90
C ARG A 70 1.25 -6.68 13.03
N ALA A 71 0.71 -5.80 13.87
CA ALA A 71 -0.72 -5.58 14.01
C ALA A 71 -1.34 -5.10 12.69
N LEU A 72 -0.69 -4.14 12.01
CA LEU A 72 -1.09 -3.68 10.68
C LEU A 72 -1.10 -4.83 9.66
N SER A 73 -0.06 -5.66 9.64
CA SER A 73 0.00 -6.85 8.76
C SER A 73 -1.15 -7.83 9.03
N ALA A 74 -1.52 -8.05 10.30
CA ALA A 74 -2.63 -8.92 10.65
C ALA A 74 -3.97 -8.34 10.16
N ALA A 75 -4.19 -7.03 10.35
CA ALA A 75 -5.39 -6.33 9.91
C ALA A 75 -5.55 -6.37 8.38
N LEU A 76 -4.49 -6.06 7.65
CA LEU A 76 -4.44 -6.17 6.18
C LEU A 76 -4.75 -7.59 5.69
N SER A 77 -4.21 -8.62 6.36
CA SER A 77 -4.49 -10.01 6.01
C SER A 77 -5.95 -10.39 6.19
N ARG A 78 -6.63 -9.88 7.23
CA ARG A 78 -8.07 -10.11 7.42
C ARG A 78 -8.92 -9.47 6.32
N ASP A 79 -8.49 -8.32 5.80
CA ASP A 79 -9.13 -7.65 4.66
C ASP A 79 -8.67 -8.19 3.29
N GLY A 80 -7.94 -9.30 3.28
CA GLY A 80 -7.60 -10.02 2.04
C GLY A 80 -6.41 -9.45 1.28
N PHE A 81 -5.57 -8.62 1.88
CA PHE A 81 -4.35 -8.12 1.23
C PHE A 81 -3.20 -9.14 1.20
N VAL A 82 -3.36 -10.31 1.85
CA VAL A 82 -2.33 -11.36 1.96
C VAL A 82 -1.01 -10.75 2.45
N ALA A 83 -1.04 -10.20 3.66
CA ALA A 83 0.03 -9.37 4.19
C ALA A 83 0.96 -10.11 5.15
N SER A 84 2.23 -9.75 5.12
CA SER A 84 3.26 -10.23 6.05
C SER A 84 4.18 -9.09 6.51
N ALA A 85 4.73 -9.21 7.72
CA ALA A 85 5.71 -8.29 8.28
C ALA A 85 6.97 -9.05 8.68
N ALA A 86 8.12 -8.67 8.11
CA ALA A 86 9.42 -9.26 8.41
C ALA A 86 10.37 -8.21 8.97
N GLU A 87 11.00 -8.48 10.11
CA GLU A 87 12.05 -7.64 10.67
C GLU A 87 13.34 -7.78 9.87
N ILE A 88 13.97 -6.64 9.58
CA ILE A 88 15.26 -6.53 8.91
C ILE A 88 16.22 -5.85 9.91
N PRO A 89 16.96 -6.62 10.71
CA PRO A 89 17.90 -6.05 11.67
C PRO A 89 19.10 -5.46 10.93
N ALA A 90 19.57 -4.29 11.37
CA ALA A 90 20.85 -3.77 10.93
C ALA A 90 21.99 -4.70 11.39
N LYS A 91 22.91 -5.04 10.48
CA LYS A 91 24.07 -5.87 10.79
C LYS A 91 25.30 -5.01 11.01
N ALA A 92 26.15 -5.40 11.95
CA ALA A 92 27.44 -4.73 12.18
C ALA A 92 28.24 -4.61 10.87
N PRO A 93 28.89 -3.46 10.60
CA PRO A 93 29.10 -2.31 11.49
C PRO A 93 27.98 -1.26 11.49
N LEU A 94 26.83 -1.51 10.84
CA LEU A 94 25.75 -0.53 10.75
C LEU A 94 25.07 -0.31 12.12
N PRO A 95 24.67 0.92 12.46
CA PRO A 95 23.93 1.19 13.68
C PRO A 95 22.60 0.44 13.76
N ALA A 96 22.25 -0.08 14.94
CA ALA A 96 20.95 -0.71 15.21
C ALA A 96 19.75 0.21 14.87
N ALA A 97 19.97 1.53 14.90
CA ALA A 97 19.01 2.56 14.48
C ALA A 97 18.55 2.44 13.00
N LEU A 98 19.28 1.67 12.18
CA LEU A 98 18.93 1.39 10.79
C LEU A 98 18.09 0.11 10.61
N SER A 99 17.66 -0.51 11.71
CA SER A 99 16.73 -1.64 11.64
C SER A 99 15.36 -1.20 11.14
N SER A 100 14.65 -2.11 10.49
CA SER A 100 13.34 -1.85 9.92
C SER A 100 12.45 -3.08 9.90
N VAL A 101 11.19 -2.88 9.56
CA VAL A 101 10.25 -3.91 9.15
C VAL A 101 9.93 -3.72 7.68
N GLN A 102 9.91 -4.81 6.92
CA GLN A 102 9.29 -4.85 5.60
C GLN A 102 7.87 -5.40 5.73
N LEU A 103 6.90 -4.54 5.48
CA LEU A 103 5.51 -4.90 5.31
C LEU A 103 5.26 -5.24 3.84
N CYS A 104 4.82 -6.45 3.56
CA CYS A 104 4.52 -6.94 2.23
C CYS A 104 3.02 -7.19 2.07
N GLN A 105 2.43 -6.85 0.91
CA GLN A 105 1.06 -7.21 0.54
C GLN A 105 1.09 -8.00 -0.77
N GLY A 106 0.67 -9.27 -0.74
CA GLY A 106 0.64 -10.16 -1.91
C GLY A 106 -0.61 -9.97 -2.78
N HIS A 107 -1.61 -9.25 -2.30
CA HIS A 107 -2.83 -8.95 -3.04
C HIS A 107 -3.28 -7.51 -2.78
N CYS A 108 -3.74 -6.82 -3.84
CA CYS A 108 -4.33 -5.50 -3.74
C CYS A 108 -5.72 -5.53 -4.38
N PRO A 109 -6.81 -5.39 -3.60
CA PRO A 109 -8.19 -5.46 -4.11
C PRO A 109 -8.51 -4.41 -5.17
N ILE A 110 -7.76 -3.31 -5.20
CA ILE A 110 -7.94 -2.20 -6.14
C ILE A 110 -6.77 -2.08 -7.13
N GLN A 111 -6.00 -3.15 -7.37
CA GLN A 111 -4.77 -3.09 -8.19
C GLN A 111 -4.97 -2.40 -9.54
N GLN A 112 -6.02 -2.77 -10.29
CA GLN A 112 -6.29 -2.21 -11.61
C GLN A 112 -6.71 -0.73 -11.56
N LEU A 113 -7.41 -0.31 -10.50
CA LEU A 113 -7.73 1.10 -10.27
C LEU A 113 -6.47 1.87 -9.88
N ALA A 114 -5.67 1.35 -8.95
CA ALA A 114 -4.43 1.97 -8.51
C ALA A 114 -3.38 2.09 -9.63
N ALA A 115 -3.41 1.20 -10.63
CA ALA A 115 -2.57 1.31 -11.82
C ALA A 115 -2.94 2.52 -12.70
N GLN A 116 -4.22 2.87 -12.76
CA GLN A 116 -4.73 4.04 -13.49
C GLN A 116 -4.69 5.32 -12.63
N PHE A 117 -4.82 5.18 -11.32
CA PHE A 117 -4.90 6.26 -10.34
C PHE A 117 -3.88 6.01 -9.21
N PRO A 118 -2.58 6.33 -9.41
CA PRO A 118 -1.53 6.05 -8.43
C PRO A 118 -1.76 6.68 -7.04
N VAL A 119 -2.58 7.73 -6.96
CA VAL A 119 -2.96 8.40 -5.71
C VAL A 119 -3.51 7.44 -4.65
N PHE A 120 -4.15 6.33 -5.04
CA PHE A 120 -4.58 5.30 -4.09
C PHE A 120 -3.40 4.66 -3.34
N CYS A 121 -2.29 4.37 -4.03
CA CYS A 121 -1.10 3.84 -3.38
C CYS A 121 -0.42 4.87 -2.48
N ASP A 122 -0.46 6.15 -2.86
CA ASP A 122 0.10 7.23 -2.06
C ASP A 122 -0.69 7.41 -0.76
N VAL A 123 -2.01 7.51 -0.85
CA VAL A 123 -2.90 7.64 0.32
C VAL A 123 -2.81 6.41 1.23
N GLU A 124 -2.78 5.20 0.69
CA GLU A 124 -2.57 3.98 1.49
C GLU A 124 -1.26 4.06 2.30
N THR A 125 -0.19 4.56 1.67
CA THR A 125 1.11 4.72 2.31
C THR A 125 1.09 5.77 3.42
N GLU A 126 0.37 6.88 3.22
CA GLU A 126 0.15 7.89 4.25
C GLU A 126 -0.64 7.35 5.45
N VAL A 127 -1.67 6.53 5.19
CA VAL A 127 -2.45 5.85 6.23
C VAL A 127 -1.58 4.90 7.03
N PHE A 128 -0.72 4.11 6.35
CA PHE A 128 0.23 3.25 7.05
C PHE A 128 1.17 4.06 7.93
N ALA A 129 1.71 5.18 7.45
CA ALA A 129 2.58 6.06 8.23
C ALA A 129 1.90 6.54 9.52
N ARG A 130 0.64 7.01 9.43
CA ARG A 130 -0.15 7.45 10.59
C ARG A 130 -0.43 6.31 11.56
N LEU A 131 -0.85 5.15 11.04
CA LEU A 131 -1.15 3.99 11.87
C LEU A 131 0.10 3.46 12.59
N VAL A 132 1.25 3.38 11.94
CA VAL A 132 2.47 2.91 12.62
C VAL A 132 3.15 3.99 13.45
N GLY A 133 2.92 5.27 13.17
CA GLY A 133 3.48 6.41 13.91
C GLY A 133 4.89 6.83 13.47
N VAL A 134 5.32 6.40 12.28
CA VAL A 134 6.60 6.76 11.65
C VAL A 134 6.43 6.96 10.16
N ASP A 135 7.28 7.77 9.55
CA ASP A 135 7.34 7.87 8.09
C ASP A 135 7.76 6.53 7.47
N VAL A 136 6.94 6.05 6.55
CA VAL A 136 7.18 4.80 5.81
C VAL A 136 7.51 5.09 4.35
N ARG A 137 8.15 4.14 3.68
CA ARG A 137 8.50 4.27 2.26
C ARG A 137 7.98 3.07 1.48
N ARG A 138 7.12 3.32 0.48
CA ARG A 138 6.77 2.30 -0.52
C ARG A 138 7.96 2.05 -1.44
N LEU A 139 8.38 0.79 -1.53
CA LEU A 139 9.49 0.34 -2.38
C LEU A 139 9.00 -0.30 -3.69
N SER A 140 7.88 -1.02 -3.62
CA SER A 140 7.28 -1.73 -4.76
C SER A 140 5.76 -1.69 -4.64
N THR A 141 5.06 -1.74 -5.78
CA THR A 141 3.60 -1.85 -5.83
C THR A 141 3.18 -2.83 -6.91
N LEU A 142 2.14 -3.62 -6.62
CA LEU A 142 1.44 -4.46 -7.59
C LEU A 142 0.86 -3.62 -8.76
N ALA A 143 0.41 -2.40 -8.46
CA ALA A 143 -0.15 -1.47 -9.45
C ALA A 143 0.85 -1.04 -10.53
N ARG A 144 2.15 -0.99 -10.19
CA ARG A 144 3.23 -0.66 -11.14
C ARG A 144 3.93 -1.89 -11.72
N GLY A 145 3.29 -3.07 -11.62
CA GLY A 145 3.82 -4.32 -12.18
C GLY A 145 4.80 -5.07 -11.27
N GLY A 146 4.98 -4.65 -10.02
CA GLY A 146 5.72 -5.45 -9.03
C GLY A 146 4.98 -6.75 -8.68
N HIS A 147 5.70 -7.76 -8.17
CA HIS A 147 5.09 -9.02 -7.73
C HIS A 147 4.46 -8.96 -6.33
N VAL A 148 4.81 -7.92 -5.56
CA VAL A 148 4.35 -7.69 -4.19
C VAL A 148 4.43 -6.19 -3.91
N CYS A 149 3.46 -5.65 -3.17
CA CYS A 149 3.62 -4.32 -2.59
C CYS A 149 4.58 -4.43 -1.40
N THR A 150 5.63 -3.62 -1.35
CA THR A 150 6.59 -3.63 -0.22
C THR A 150 6.70 -2.24 0.37
N THR A 151 6.50 -2.13 1.68
CA THR A 151 6.63 -0.91 2.45
C THR A 151 7.72 -1.09 3.50
N HIS A 152 8.70 -0.21 3.47
CA HIS A 152 9.76 -0.13 4.47
C HIS A 152 9.32 0.75 5.64
N ILE A 153 9.37 0.18 6.84
CA ILE A 153 8.98 0.82 8.10
C ILE A 153 10.23 0.89 8.99
N PRO A 154 10.84 2.06 9.19
CA PRO A 154 12.02 2.18 10.06
C PRO A 154 11.62 1.94 11.53
N THR A 155 12.36 1.10 12.25
CA THR A 155 12.09 0.80 13.68
C THR A 155 13.12 1.41 14.63
N GLY A 156 14.29 1.77 14.11
CA GLY A 156 15.39 2.32 14.91
C GLY A 156 15.44 3.85 15.01
N ARG A 157 14.52 4.58 14.33
CA ARG A 157 14.32 6.02 14.54
C ARG A 157 13.14 6.22 15.48
N LEU A 158 13.32 7.05 16.51
CA LEU A 158 12.24 7.47 17.40
C LEU A 158 11.08 8.05 16.57
N ALA A 159 9.85 7.69 16.93
CA ALA A 159 8.62 8.20 16.31
C ALA A 159 8.73 9.71 16.11
N ALA A 160 8.51 10.18 14.88
CA ALA A 160 8.65 11.59 14.54
C ALA A 160 7.53 12.40 15.21
N GLY A 161 7.79 12.88 16.42
CA GLY A 161 7.06 14.00 16.98
C GLY A 161 7.51 15.28 16.28
N GLY A 162 6.79 15.71 15.24
CA GLY A 162 7.00 17.03 14.62
C GLY A 162 6.60 17.15 13.16
N SER A 163 5.52 17.91 12.93
CA SER A 163 4.99 18.49 11.70
C SER A 163 5.89 18.43 10.44
N HIS A 164 5.44 17.73 9.41
CA HIS A 164 6.04 17.79 8.08
C HIS A 164 5.62 19.08 7.35
N VAL A 165 6.55 20.02 7.19
CA VAL A 165 6.50 21.07 6.15
C VAL A 165 7.16 20.47 4.90
N PRO A 166 6.49 20.43 3.73
CA PRO A 166 7.09 19.88 2.52
C PRO A 166 8.16 20.84 2.02
N ARG A 167 9.42 20.41 2.07
CA ARG A 167 10.55 21.16 1.51
C ARG A 167 10.88 20.59 0.14
N THR A 168 10.42 21.28 -0.90
CA THR A 168 10.77 21.01 -2.31
C THR A 168 12.28 21.02 -2.46
N ALA A 169 12.86 19.87 -2.76
CA ALA A 169 14.27 19.73 -3.10
C ALA A 169 14.40 19.28 -4.55
N THR A 170 14.69 20.23 -5.43
CA THR A 170 15.10 19.98 -6.81
C THR A 170 16.53 19.45 -6.77
N ALA A 171 16.72 18.16 -7.06
CA ALA A 171 18.04 17.60 -7.29
C ALA A 171 17.96 16.60 -8.46
N SER A 172 18.59 16.99 -9.56
CA SER A 172 18.83 16.16 -10.74
C SER A 172 19.65 14.93 -10.34
N LEU A 173 19.14 13.74 -10.65
CA LEU A 173 19.83 12.47 -10.49
C LEU A 173 20.10 11.90 -11.88
N VAL A 174 21.38 11.75 -12.19
CA VAL A 174 21.90 11.02 -13.35
C VAL A 174 21.42 9.57 -13.24
N GLU A 175 20.61 9.12 -14.20
CA GLU A 175 20.17 7.74 -14.32
C GLU A 175 21.36 6.84 -14.70
N VAL A 176 21.78 5.98 -13.77
CA VAL A 176 22.58 4.79 -14.11
C VAL A 176 21.66 3.59 -14.02
N ASN A 177 21.22 3.12 -15.18
CA ASN A 177 20.30 2.01 -15.36
C ASN A 177 21.06 0.67 -15.18
N ASN A 178 20.73 -0.11 -14.14
CA ASN A 178 21.42 -1.37 -13.81
C ASN A 178 20.71 -2.61 -14.39
N HIS A 179 20.16 -2.50 -15.61
CA HIS A 179 19.26 -3.50 -16.19
C HIS A 179 19.94 -4.64 -16.97
N GLN A 180 21.25 -4.88 -16.83
CA GLN A 180 21.96 -5.95 -17.55
C GLN A 180 22.78 -6.86 -16.62
N GLN A 181 22.10 -7.64 -15.78
CA GLN A 181 22.69 -8.85 -15.23
C GLN A 181 21.88 -10.06 -15.69
N GLU A 182 22.14 -10.48 -16.92
CA GLU A 182 21.84 -11.85 -17.36
C GLU A 182 22.71 -12.83 -16.56
N ARG A 183 22.09 -13.91 -16.08
CA ARG A 183 22.73 -14.96 -15.29
C ARG A 183 23.06 -16.14 -16.21
N PRO A 184 24.18 -16.87 -16.01
CA PRO A 184 24.56 -18.03 -16.84
C PRO A 184 23.58 -19.19 -16.76
#